data_AF-U2T3X7-F1
#
_entry.id   AF-U2T3X7-F1
#
_cell.length_a   1.000
_cell.length_b   1.000
_cell.length_c   1.000
_cell.angle_alpha   90.00
_cell.angle_beta   90.00
_cell.angle_gamma   90.00
#
_symmetry.space_group_name_H-M   'P 1'
#
loop_
_entity.id
_entity.type
_entity.pdbx_description
1 polymer ?
#
loop_
_entity_poly.entity_id
_entity_poly.type
_entity_poly.pdbx_seq_one_letter_code
_entity_poly.pdbx_strand_id
1 'polypeptide(L)'
;MATDSILPRGTGQWMEDAEGPRWWFDSGSLALDFAYSGGLDRPEESQPVADAAALNDWLVERFPDVAPTAGEREFRDATGLRSAIGRLARQASRGETLAPDDVDVVNLFAATPDIPPVLPGGGRQAGRTN
;
A
#
# COMPACT_ATOMS: atom_id res chain seq x y z
N MET A 1 -11.27 11.12 -28.90
CA MET A 1 -10.66 11.40 -27.58
C MET A 1 -11.03 10.25 -26.68
N ALA A 2 -10.13 9.30 -26.48
CA ALA A 2 -10.37 8.18 -25.60
C ALA A 2 -10.21 8.68 -24.16
N THR A 3 -11.25 8.51 -23.36
CA THR A 3 -11.14 8.41 -21.91
C THR A 3 -10.17 7.26 -21.66
N ASP A 4 -8.91 7.57 -21.33
CA ASP A 4 -8.07 6.60 -20.64
C ASP A 4 -8.81 6.31 -19.35
N SER A 5 -9.53 5.19 -19.36
CA SER A 5 -10.10 4.61 -18.16
C SER A 5 -8.99 4.61 -17.11
N ILE A 6 -9.31 5.08 -15.91
CA ILE A 6 -8.57 4.68 -14.71
C ILE A 6 -8.77 3.16 -14.63
N LEU A 7 -8.02 2.40 -15.43
CA LEU A 7 -7.91 0.97 -15.25
C LEU A 7 -7.28 0.85 -13.86
N PRO A 8 -7.95 0.20 -12.89
CA PRO A 8 -7.31 -0.09 -11.63
C PRO A 8 -5.99 -0.76 -11.98
N ARG A 9 -4.87 -0.20 -11.49
CA ARG A 9 -3.58 -0.88 -11.58
C ARG A 9 -3.80 -2.30 -11.07
N GLY A 10 -3.26 -3.28 -11.80
CA GLY A 10 -3.53 -4.70 -11.53
C GLY A 10 -3.31 -5.02 -10.05
N THR A 11 -4.23 -5.78 -9.46
CA THR A 11 -4.12 -6.29 -8.10
C THR A 11 -3.33 -7.61 -8.10
N GLY A 12 -2.86 -7.98 -6.93
CA GLY A 12 -2.10 -9.19 -6.68
C GLY A 12 -0.58 -9.02 -6.52
N GLN A 13 0.05 -10.09 -6.08
CA GLN A 13 1.47 -10.25 -5.82
C GLN A 13 1.88 -11.70 -5.89
N TRP A 14 3.14 -11.90 -6.24
CA TRP A 14 3.80 -13.14 -5.95
C TRP A 14 4.13 -13.24 -4.46
N MET A 15 3.80 -14.39 -3.90
CA MET A 15 4.10 -14.77 -2.53
C MET A 15 5.15 -15.89 -2.54
N GLU A 16 6.11 -15.76 -1.63
CA GLU A 16 7.15 -16.75 -1.42
C GLU A 16 6.94 -17.36 -0.04
N ASP A 17 6.84 -18.69 0.00
CA ASP A 17 6.89 -19.44 1.25
C ASP A 17 8.34 -19.87 1.48
N ALA A 18 8.82 -19.82 2.72
CA ALA A 18 10.24 -20.01 3.04
C ALA A 18 10.78 -21.37 2.57
N GLU A 19 9.91 -22.38 2.48
CA GLU A 19 10.23 -23.75 2.06
C GLU A 19 9.31 -24.26 0.94
N GLY A 20 8.42 -23.41 0.41
CA GLY A 20 7.31 -23.82 -0.46
C GLY A 20 7.36 -23.22 -1.87
N PRO A 21 6.46 -23.66 -2.77
CA PRO A 21 6.36 -23.11 -4.12
C PRO A 21 5.88 -21.66 -4.08
N ARG A 22 6.45 -20.83 -4.95
CA ARG A 22 5.94 -19.47 -5.21
C ARG A 22 4.52 -19.54 -5.76
N TRP A 23 3.64 -18.69 -5.25
CA TRP A 23 2.22 -18.67 -5.64
C TRP A 23 1.72 -17.23 -5.83
N TRP A 24 0.63 -17.06 -6.58
CA TRP A 24 0.03 -15.75 -6.86
C TRP A 24 -1.12 -15.49 -5.88
N PHE A 25 -0.99 -14.43 -5.09
CA PHE A 25 -2.05 -13.89 -4.24
C PHE A 25 -2.70 -12.71 -4.96
N ASP A 26 -4.02 -12.70 -5.06
CA ASP A 26 -4.76 -11.55 -5.57
C ASP A 26 -6.08 -11.42 -4.81
N SER A 27 -6.20 -10.34 -4.05
CA SER A 27 -7.41 -10.04 -3.28
C SER A 27 -8.49 -9.30 -4.09
N GLY A 28 -8.17 -8.86 -5.32
CA GLY A 28 -8.99 -7.92 -6.08
C GLY A 28 -9.00 -6.50 -5.51
N SER A 29 -8.17 -6.22 -4.49
CA SER A 29 -8.07 -4.90 -3.85
C SER A 29 -6.63 -4.59 -3.47
N LEU A 30 -6.06 -3.56 -4.10
CA LEU A 30 -4.69 -3.11 -3.82
C LEU A 30 -4.47 -2.77 -2.32
N ALA A 31 -5.50 -2.27 -1.64
CA ALA A 31 -5.43 -2.00 -0.20
C ALA A 31 -5.26 -3.28 0.62
N LEU A 32 -5.94 -4.36 0.23
CA LEU A 32 -5.83 -5.66 0.90
C LEU A 32 -4.52 -6.37 0.54
N ASP A 33 -4.03 -6.24 -0.70
CA ASP A 33 -2.70 -6.72 -1.08
C ASP A 33 -1.60 -6.01 -0.25
N PHE A 34 -1.76 -4.69 -0.04
CA PHE A 34 -0.87 -3.91 0.81
C PHE A 34 -0.96 -4.33 2.28
N ALA A 35 -2.16 -4.55 2.82
CA ALA A 35 -2.35 -5.07 4.18
C ALA A 35 -1.66 -6.43 4.38
N TYR A 36 -1.74 -7.30 3.37
CA TYR A 36 -1.10 -8.61 3.38
C TYR A 36 0.43 -8.54 3.41
N SER A 37 1.05 -7.49 2.86
CA SER A 37 2.50 -7.27 2.94
C SER A 37 3.04 -7.18 4.39
N GLY A 38 2.17 -6.85 5.35
CA GLY A 38 2.45 -6.81 6.77
C GLY A 38 1.78 -7.95 7.56
N GLY A 39 1.41 -9.05 6.90
CA GLY A 39 0.78 -10.21 7.55
C GLY A 39 -0.69 -10.00 7.91
N LEU A 40 -1.40 -9.03 7.32
CA LEU A 40 -2.84 -8.81 7.54
C LEU A 40 -3.24 -8.74 9.04
N ASP A 41 -2.48 -7.98 9.83
CA ASP A 41 -2.66 -7.86 11.30
C ASP A 41 -2.42 -9.19 12.07
N ARG A 42 -1.65 -10.11 11.49
CA ARG A 42 -1.19 -11.36 12.11
C ARG A 42 0.34 -11.36 12.16
N PRO A 43 0.95 -10.65 13.14
CA PRO A 43 2.39 -10.43 13.19
C PRO A 43 3.22 -11.71 13.35
N GLU A 44 2.59 -12.81 13.74
CA GLU A 44 3.19 -14.15 13.78
C GLU A 44 3.44 -14.77 12.40
N GLU A 45 2.81 -14.24 11.35
CA GLU A 45 3.00 -14.69 9.98
C GLU A 45 4.20 -13.99 9.32
N SER A 46 4.78 -14.62 8.31
CA SER A 46 5.84 -14.01 7.51
C SER A 46 5.35 -12.68 6.93
N GLN A 47 6.15 -11.63 7.05
CA GLN A 47 5.86 -10.30 6.51
C GLN A 47 6.71 -10.10 5.25
N PRO A 48 6.13 -10.20 4.04
CA PRO A 48 6.89 -10.02 2.80
C PRO A 48 7.63 -8.68 2.73
N VAL A 49 7.07 -7.63 3.34
CA VAL A 49 7.66 -6.29 3.40
C VAL A 49 8.07 -5.98 4.83
N ALA A 50 9.30 -6.36 5.16
CA ALA A 50 9.85 -6.29 6.52
C ALA A 50 10.60 -4.99 6.85
N ASP A 51 11.00 -4.21 5.84
CA ASP A 51 11.74 -2.96 6.00
C ASP A 51 11.45 -1.94 4.89
N ALA A 52 12.10 -0.78 4.97
CA ALA A 52 11.95 0.30 3.99
C ALA A 52 12.47 -0.07 2.58
N ALA A 53 13.47 -0.94 2.48
CA ALA A 53 14.00 -1.39 1.18
C ALA A 53 12.98 -2.30 0.48
N ALA A 54 12.46 -3.30 1.20
CA ALA A 54 11.39 -4.18 0.71
C ALA A 54 10.11 -3.39 0.38
N LEU A 55 9.82 -2.30 1.11
CA LEU A 55 8.70 -1.42 0.79
C LEU A 55 8.92 -0.70 -0.55
N ASN A 56 10.12 -0.19 -0.80
CA ASN A 56 10.44 0.43 -2.08
C ASN A 56 10.34 -0.58 -3.24
N ASP A 57 10.81 -1.81 -3.05
CA ASP A 57 10.70 -2.87 -4.06
C ASP A 57 9.23 -3.19 -4.37
N TRP A 58 8.40 -3.35 -3.35
CA TRP A 58 6.96 -3.59 -3.48
C TRP A 58 6.24 -2.44 -4.20
N LEU A 59 6.62 -1.20 -3.91
CA LEU A 59 6.06 0.00 -4.55
C LEU A 59 6.47 0.11 -6.00
N VAL A 60 7.73 -0.12 -6.35
CA VAL A 60 8.23 -0.02 -7.74
C VAL A 60 7.61 -1.10 -8.64
N GLU A 61 7.41 -2.32 -8.12
CA GLU A 61 6.74 -3.40 -8.88
C GLU A 61 5.33 -2.98 -9.34
N ARG A 62 4.60 -2.24 -8.49
CA ARG A 62 3.21 -1.82 -8.74
C ARG A 62 3.09 -0.46 -9.39
N PHE A 63 4.05 0.41 -9.09
CA PHE A 63 4.07 1.80 -9.49
C PHE A 63 5.45 2.11 -10.08
N PRO A 64 5.72 1.68 -11.33
CA PRO A 64 7.03 1.89 -11.96
C PRO A 64 7.46 3.36 -12.05
N ASP A 65 6.49 4.28 -11.99
CA ASP A 65 6.72 5.73 -12.03
C ASP A 65 7.10 6.33 -10.65
N VAL A 66 7.02 5.56 -9.56
CA VAL A 66 7.35 6.01 -8.21
C VAL A 66 8.84 5.79 -7.96
N ALA A 67 9.54 6.85 -7.55
CA ALA A 67 10.94 6.76 -7.16
C ALA A 67 11.09 6.03 -5.81
N PRO A 68 12.00 5.04 -5.69
CA PRO A 68 12.23 4.27 -4.47
C PRO A 68 12.96 5.13 -3.43
N THR A 69 12.21 5.96 -2.71
CA THR A 69 12.74 6.98 -1.79
C THR A 69 12.20 6.84 -0.36
N ALA A 70 11.40 5.81 -0.08
CA ALA A 70 10.87 5.56 1.26
C ALA A 70 12.01 5.24 2.23
N GLY A 71 12.06 5.95 3.36
CA GLY A 71 12.96 5.67 4.47
C GLY A 71 12.22 5.09 5.68
N GLU A 72 12.88 5.06 6.82
CA GLU A 72 12.34 4.52 8.08
C GLU A 72 11.03 5.17 8.51
N ARG A 73 10.85 6.46 8.22
CA ARG A 73 9.62 7.18 8.54
C ARG A 73 8.47 6.67 7.69
N GLU A 74 8.65 6.65 6.37
CA GLU A 74 7.64 6.17 5.43
C GLU A 74 7.31 4.70 5.68
N PHE A 75 8.29 3.88 6.06
CA PHE A 75 8.06 2.49 6.44
C PHE A 75 7.22 2.34 7.71
N ARG A 76 7.43 3.19 8.72
CA ARG A 76 6.60 3.23 9.93
C ARG A 76 5.16 3.65 9.61
N ASP A 77 5.01 4.68 8.78
CA ASP A 77 3.70 5.19 8.34
C ASP A 77 2.96 4.12 7.52
N ALA A 78 3.65 3.46 6.58
CA ALA A 78 3.16 2.32 5.82
C ALA A 78 2.73 1.15 6.72
N THR A 79 3.51 0.86 7.77
CA THR A 79 3.18 -0.16 8.75
C THR A 79 1.90 0.17 9.52
N GLY A 80 1.74 1.43 9.97
CA GLY A 80 0.51 1.88 10.60
C GLY A 80 -0.71 1.72 9.70
N LEU A 81 -0.61 2.20 8.45
CA LEU A 81 -1.69 2.13 7.48
C LEU A 81 -2.08 0.68 7.13
N ARG A 82 -1.12 -0.17 6.78
CA ARG A 82 -1.40 -1.55 6.35
C ARG A 82 -2.04 -2.39 7.48
N SER A 83 -1.61 -2.16 8.73
CA SER A 83 -2.21 -2.82 9.90
C SER A 83 -3.64 -2.33 10.16
N ALA A 84 -3.91 -1.03 10.05
CA ALA A 84 -5.27 -0.49 10.17
C ALA A 84 -6.21 -1.09 9.11
N ILE A 85 -5.77 -1.15 7.84
CA ILE A 85 -6.54 -1.80 6.77
C ILE A 85 -6.81 -3.28 7.10
N GLY A 86 -5.80 -4.03 7.56
CA GLY A 86 -5.95 -5.44 7.93
C GLY A 86 -6.96 -5.67 9.06
N ARG A 87 -6.91 -4.85 10.11
CA ARG A 87 -7.89 -4.88 11.21
C ARG A 87 -9.31 -4.59 10.75
N LEU A 88 -9.48 -3.52 9.98
CA LEU A 88 -10.79 -3.13 9.46
C LEU A 88 -11.37 -4.18 8.52
N ALA A 89 -10.55 -4.77 7.63
CA ALA A 89 -10.98 -5.84 6.75
C ALA A 89 -11.45 -7.06 7.54
N ARG A 90 -10.73 -7.44 8.61
CA ARG A 90 -11.11 -8.53 9.51
C ARG A 90 -12.43 -8.25 10.23
N GLN A 91 -12.59 -7.07 10.81
CA GLN A 91 -13.85 -6.66 11.46
C GLN A 91 -15.02 -6.67 10.48
N ALA A 92 -14.84 -6.08 9.30
CA ALA A 92 -15.86 -6.05 8.25
C ALA A 92 -16.27 -7.46 7.81
N SER A 93 -15.30 -8.38 7.64
CA SER A 93 -15.58 -9.77 7.26
C SER A 93 -16.45 -10.53 8.27
N ARG A 94 -16.44 -10.09 9.53
CA ARG A 94 -17.17 -10.70 10.65
C ARG A 94 -18.48 -9.96 10.98
N GLY A 95 -18.77 -8.86 10.27
CA GLY A 95 -19.89 -7.97 10.59
C GLY A 95 -19.72 -7.24 11.92
N GLU A 96 -18.48 -7.08 12.38
CA GLU A 96 -18.15 -6.35 13.62
C GLU A 96 -18.19 -4.83 13.36
N THR A 97 -18.33 -4.06 14.45
CA THR A 97 -18.19 -2.60 14.37
C THR A 97 -16.73 -2.24 14.09
N LEU A 98 -16.50 -1.35 13.14
CA LEU A 98 -15.17 -0.88 12.78
C LEU A 98 -14.58 -0.03 13.91
N ALA A 99 -13.33 -0.28 14.26
CA ALA A 99 -12.62 0.50 15.27
C ALA A 99 -12.42 1.95 14.80
N PRO A 100 -12.91 2.97 15.54
CA PRO A 100 -12.80 4.37 15.13
C PRO A 100 -11.35 4.81 14.88
N ASP A 101 -10.41 4.39 15.73
CA ASP A 101 -8.99 4.76 15.60
C ASP A 101 -8.39 4.25 14.27
N ASP A 102 -8.75 3.04 13.84
CA ASP A 102 -8.27 2.50 12.55
C ASP A 102 -8.95 3.20 11.37
N VAL A 103 -10.22 3.56 11.51
CA VAL A 103 -10.93 4.38 10.51
C VAL A 103 -10.28 5.76 10.37
N ASP A 104 -9.89 6.38 11.48
CA ASP A 104 -9.22 7.68 11.49
C ASP A 104 -7.85 7.61 10.81
N VAL A 105 -7.08 6.53 11.01
CA VAL A 105 -5.83 6.30 10.27
C VAL A 105 -6.10 6.24 8.76
N VAL A 106 -7.06 5.43 8.30
CA VAL A 106 -7.36 5.34 6.86
C VAL A 106 -7.83 6.69 6.31
N ASN A 107 -8.70 7.40 7.02
CA ASN A 107 -9.19 8.72 6.62
C ASN A 107 -8.07 9.76 6.56
N LEU A 108 -7.11 9.73 7.49
CA LEU A 108 -5.95 10.62 7.48
C LEU A 108 -5.14 10.46 6.19
N PHE A 109 -4.83 9.21 5.80
CA PHE A 109 -4.11 8.95 4.56
C PHE A 109 -4.94 9.30 3.32
N ALA A 110 -6.24 8.98 3.33
CA ALA A 110 -7.15 9.31 2.23
C ALA A 110 -7.36 10.83 2.03
N ALA A 111 -7.13 11.64 3.07
CA ALA A 111 -7.17 13.09 2.97
C ALA A 111 -5.90 13.71 2.35
N THR A 112 -4.86 12.91 2.11
CA THR A 112 -3.62 13.39 1.46
C THR A 112 -3.94 13.81 0.02
N PRO A 113 -3.51 15.01 -0.42
CA PRO A 113 -3.75 15.45 -1.78
C PRO A 113 -3.10 14.49 -2.79
N ASP A 114 -3.76 14.31 -3.93
CA ASP A 114 -3.22 13.50 -5.03
C ASP A 114 -1.81 13.95 -5.43
N ILE A 115 -0.97 12.98 -5.81
CA ILE A 115 0.37 13.27 -6.33
C ILE A 115 0.21 13.98 -7.68
N PRO A 116 0.63 15.24 -7.82
CA PRO A 116 0.48 15.95 -9.09
C PRO A 116 1.36 15.30 -10.16
N PRO A 117 0.87 15.16 -11.40
CA PRO A 117 1.67 14.60 -12.48
C PRO A 117 2.90 15.47 -12.75
N VAL A 118 4.06 14.83 -12.92
CA VAL A 118 5.31 15.49 -13.26
C VAL A 118 5.92 14.86 -14.50
N LEU A 119 6.44 15.68 -15.41
CA LEU A 119 7.26 15.19 -16.51
C LEU A 119 8.71 14.98 -16.02
N PRO A 120 9.36 13.85 -16.37
CA PRO A 120 10.77 13.66 -16.11
C PRO A 120 11.60 14.84 -16.63
N GLY A 121 12.52 15.36 -15.80
CA GLY A 121 13.35 16.53 -16.13
C GLY A 121 12.73 17.90 -15.83
N GLY A 122 11.47 17.95 -15.37
CA GLY A 122 10.82 19.19 -14.94
C GLY A 122 11.21 19.61 -13.52
N GLY A 123 11.73 20.83 -13.34
CA GLY A 123 12.14 21.35 -12.02
C GLY A 123 11.06 22.11 -11.23
N ARG A 124 9.80 22.13 -11.69
CA ARG A 124 8.72 22.90 -11.06
C ARG A 124 7.52 21.99 -10.76
N GLN A 125 7.17 21.89 -9.48
CA GLN A 125 5.94 21.25 -9.02
C GLN A 125 4.96 22.34 -8.58
N ALA A 126 3.70 22.24 -9.00
CA ALA A 126 2.62 23.04 -8.43
C ALA A 126 2.38 22.58 -6.98
N GLY A 127 2.33 23.52 -6.03
CA GLY A 127 1.96 23.24 -4.63
C GLY A 127 3.10 23.30 -3.60
N ARG A 128 4.34 23.56 -4.00
CA ARG A 128 5.42 23.86 -3.02
C ARG A 128 5.41 25.37 -2.74
N THR A 129 4.74 25.79 -1.67
CA THR A 129 4.93 27.13 -1.11
C THR A 129 6.31 27.16 -0.45
N ASN A 130 7.17 28.10 -0.86
CA ASN A 130 8.48 28.36 -0.25
C ASN A 130 8.37 28.74 1.22
#